data_AF-A0A1F9B9G1-F1
#
_entry.id   AF-A0A1F9B9G1-F1
#
_cell.length_a   1.000
_cell.length_b   1.000
_cell.length_c   1.000
_cell.angle_alpha   90.00
_cell.angle_beta   90.00
_cell.angle_gamma   90.00
#
_symmetry.space_group_name_H-M   'P 1'
#
loop_
_entity.id
_entity.type
_entity.pdbx_description
1 polymer ?
#
loop_
_entity_poly.entity_id
_entity_poly.type
_entity_poly.pdbx_seq_one_letter_code
_entity_poly.pdbx_strand_id
1 'polypeptide(L)'
;MNKKSKVFLYLQNFLGRIAIIFIAPLYFIIVKILFYRIQNLKEIRRQCESEFARHKGSWIVCANHLTMIDSFILGYASFSLIGHITGFKKLPWNLPERRKFQSNILLAVLCYLAKCIPIDRGGSREKIKKTLDKCIYLLRTGQSIMIFPEGGRSRTGRINKESFSYGVGRFVKEVEDCKVMCIYMRGNKQENYSAIPAWGEKFSVQIEVFSPERIEGSGLQAQREYATQIIERLARM
;
A
#
# COMPACT_ATOMS: atom_id res chain seq x y z
N MET A 1 21.30 -3.95 3.09
CA MET A 1 20.97 -2.77 3.93
C MET A 1 21.89 -2.72 5.14
N ASN A 2 22.51 -1.55 5.43
CA ASN A 2 23.48 -1.41 6.53
C ASN A 2 22.83 -1.43 7.93
N LYS A 3 23.63 -1.66 8.99
CA LYS A 3 23.17 -1.78 10.39
C LYS A 3 22.42 -0.54 10.86
N LYS A 4 22.94 0.67 10.57
CA LYS A 4 22.32 1.95 10.92
C LYS A 4 20.90 2.07 10.36
N SER A 5 20.68 1.73 9.09
CA SER A 5 19.36 1.79 8.45
C SER A 5 18.36 0.81 9.05
N LYS A 6 18.82 -0.39 9.47
CA LYS A 6 17.98 -1.36 10.19
C LYS A 6 17.51 -0.78 11.52
N VAL A 7 18.42 -0.20 12.31
CA VAL A 7 18.10 0.40 13.62
C VAL A 7 17.04 1.50 13.48
N PHE A 8 17.21 2.42 12.52
CA PHE A 8 16.20 3.46 12.29
C PHE A 8 14.84 2.92 11.88
N LEU A 9 14.81 1.88 11.04
CA LEU A 9 13.56 1.24 10.64
C LEU A 9 12.87 0.53 11.80
N TYR A 10 13.63 -0.14 12.67
CA TYR A 10 13.11 -0.72 13.91
C TYR A 10 12.56 0.33 14.86
N LEU A 11 13.28 1.45 15.03
CA LEU A 11 12.81 2.57 15.84
C LEU A 11 11.51 3.15 15.26
N GLN A 12 11.45 3.38 13.95
CA GLN A 12 10.24 3.85 13.28
C GLN A 12 9.06 2.90 13.52
N ASN A 13 9.28 1.59 13.35
CA ASN A 13 8.26 0.58 13.57
C ASN A 13 7.79 0.52 15.03
N PHE A 14 8.71 0.67 15.99
CA PHE A 14 8.40 0.70 17.42
C PHE A 14 7.58 1.94 17.79
N LEU A 15 8.03 3.13 17.38
CA LEU A 15 7.30 4.38 17.61
C LEU A 15 5.93 4.37 16.93
N GLY A 16 5.83 3.84 15.70
CA GLY A 16 4.56 3.66 15.02
C GLY A 16 3.61 2.73 15.77
N ARG A 17 4.12 1.65 16.38
CA ARG A 17 3.31 0.72 17.19
C ARG A 17 2.73 1.38 18.44
N ILE A 18 3.43 2.33 19.03
CA ILE A 18 2.90 3.12 20.16
C ILE A 18 1.89 4.13 19.64
N ALA A 19 2.26 4.88 18.59
CA ALA A 19 1.44 5.94 18.03
C ALA A 19 0.13 5.46 17.40
N ILE A 20 0.05 4.21 16.93
CA ILE A 20 -1.16 3.66 16.29
C ILE A 20 -2.37 3.67 17.21
N ILE A 21 -2.17 3.63 18.53
CA ILE A 21 -3.24 3.72 19.53
C ILE A 21 -3.98 5.07 19.41
N PHE A 22 -3.29 6.12 18.97
CA PHE A 22 -3.87 7.44 18.74
C PHE A 22 -4.20 7.70 17.27
N ILE A 23 -3.33 7.24 16.35
CA ILE A 23 -3.51 7.45 14.91
C ILE A 23 -4.71 6.68 14.38
N ALA A 24 -4.94 5.44 14.81
CA ALA A 24 -6.06 4.65 14.30
C ALA A 24 -7.42 5.22 14.70
N PRO A 25 -7.71 5.62 15.96
CA PRO A 25 -8.94 6.33 16.28
C PRO A 25 -9.11 7.62 15.48
N LEU A 26 -8.04 8.41 15.33
CA LEU A 26 -8.07 9.63 14.52
C LEU A 26 -8.48 9.34 13.07
N TYR A 27 -7.97 8.27 12.47
CA TYR A 27 -8.35 7.86 11.13
C TYR A 27 -9.85 7.55 11.02
N PHE A 28 -10.38 6.81 11.98
CA PHE A 28 -11.80 6.45 12.02
C PHE A 28 -12.69 7.69 12.25
N ILE A 29 -12.24 8.64 13.06
CA ILE A 29 -12.93 9.93 13.27
C ILE A 29 -12.94 10.72 11.97
N ILE A 30 -11.81 10.85 11.27
CA ILE A 30 -11.73 11.57 9.99
C ILE A 30 -12.70 10.96 8.96
N VAL A 31 -12.74 9.63 8.83
CA VAL A 31 -13.68 8.95 7.93
C VAL A 31 -15.14 9.29 8.28
N LYS A 32 -15.48 9.33 9.58
CA LYS A 32 -16.83 9.72 10.05
C LYS A 32 -17.15 11.18 9.75
N ILE A 33 -16.22 12.10 10.02
CA ILE A 33 -16.39 13.54 9.76
C ILE A 33 -16.60 13.80 8.27
N LEU A 34 -15.87 13.10 7.40
CA LEU A 34 -16.00 13.21 5.95
C LEU A 34 -17.21 12.44 5.38
N PHE A 35 -17.99 11.78 6.25
CA PHE A 35 -19.14 10.94 5.91
C PHE A 35 -18.84 9.82 4.90
N TYR A 36 -17.59 9.37 4.82
CA TYR A 36 -17.18 8.32 3.89
C TYR A 36 -17.75 6.95 4.29
N ARG A 37 -18.22 6.19 3.29
CA ARG A 37 -18.83 4.87 3.49
C ARG A 37 -18.20 3.86 2.55
N ILE A 38 -18.02 2.62 3.02
CA ILE A 38 -17.53 1.52 2.20
C ILE A 38 -18.66 0.49 2.08
N GLN A 39 -18.97 0.11 0.84
CA GLN A 39 -19.94 -0.95 0.56
C GLN A 39 -19.46 -2.28 1.12
N ASN A 40 -20.34 -2.99 1.81
CA ASN A 40 -20.04 -4.30 2.41
C ASN A 40 -18.79 -4.31 3.31
N LEU A 41 -18.50 -3.22 4.03
CA LEU A 41 -17.28 -3.05 4.84
C LEU A 41 -16.98 -4.22 5.79
N LYS A 42 -18.01 -4.80 6.42
CA LYS A 42 -17.84 -5.96 7.31
C LYS A 42 -17.30 -7.18 6.55
N GLU A 43 -17.82 -7.42 5.36
CA GLU A 43 -17.40 -8.52 4.49
C GLU A 43 -15.99 -8.30 3.96
N ILE A 44 -15.68 -7.07 3.50
CA ILE A 44 -14.32 -6.70 3.07
C ILE A 44 -13.29 -6.94 4.17
N ARG A 45 -13.58 -6.51 5.41
CA ARG A 45 -12.69 -6.76 6.56
C ARG A 45 -12.55 -8.24 6.88
N ARG A 46 -13.65 -9.01 6.81
CA ARG A 46 -13.64 -10.46 7.03
C ARG A 46 -12.79 -11.18 5.99
N GLN A 47 -12.90 -10.78 4.72
CA GLN A 47 -12.06 -11.30 3.64
C GLN A 47 -10.59 -10.99 3.88
N CYS A 48 -10.23 -9.73 4.15
CA CYS A 48 -8.85 -9.35 4.49
C CYS A 48 -8.31 -10.16 5.68
N GLU A 49 -9.08 -10.23 6.78
CA GLU A 49 -8.68 -10.96 7.98
C GLU A 49 -8.46 -12.46 7.70
N SER A 50 -9.37 -13.09 6.95
CA SER A 50 -9.26 -14.49 6.53
C SER A 50 -7.98 -14.72 5.70
N GLU A 51 -7.71 -13.85 4.73
CA GLU A 51 -6.51 -13.97 3.90
C GLU A 51 -5.23 -13.79 4.73
N PHE A 52 -5.14 -12.74 5.54
CA PHE A 52 -4.02 -12.54 6.47
C PHE A 52 -3.89 -13.66 7.53
N ALA A 53 -4.95 -14.41 7.81
CA ALA A 53 -4.89 -15.57 8.69
C ALA A 53 -4.32 -16.80 7.97
N ARG A 54 -4.68 -17.02 6.70
CA ARG A 54 -4.25 -18.12 5.81
C ARG A 54 -2.78 -18.04 5.40
N HIS A 55 -2.21 -16.84 5.29
CA HIS A 55 -0.80 -16.65 4.94
C HIS A 55 -0.06 -15.85 6.02
N LYS A 56 0.88 -16.50 6.70
CA LYS A 56 1.72 -15.89 7.74
C LYS A 56 2.95 -15.17 7.19
N GLY A 57 3.27 -15.39 5.90
CA GLY A 57 4.37 -14.76 5.21
C GLY A 57 4.12 -13.30 4.88
N SER A 58 4.94 -12.78 3.97
CA SER A 58 4.88 -11.37 3.57
C SER A 58 3.78 -11.09 2.56
N TRP A 59 3.30 -9.85 2.56
CA TRP A 59 2.23 -9.40 1.67
C TRP A 59 2.66 -8.18 0.87
N ILE A 60 2.44 -8.24 -0.44
CA ILE A 60 2.45 -7.07 -1.30
C ILE A 60 0.98 -6.73 -1.58
N VAL A 61 0.51 -5.63 -0.99
CA VAL A 61 -0.82 -5.09 -1.26
C VAL A 61 -0.72 -4.15 -2.45
N CYS A 62 -1.38 -4.48 -3.54
CA CYS A 62 -1.42 -3.69 -4.76
C CYS A 62 -2.80 -3.08 -4.94
N ALA A 63 -2.88 -1.76 -5.10
CA ALA A 63 -4.16 -1.09 -5.30
C ALA A 63 -4.13 -0.11 -6.46
N ASN A 64 -5.30 0.16 -7.05
CA ASN A 64 -5.47 1.27 -7.97
C ASN A 64 -5.32 2.61 -7.23
N HIS A 65 -4.97 3.68 -7.94
CA HIS A 65 -4.70 4.99 -7.33
C HIS A 65 -5.46 6.12 -7.99
N LEU A 66 -6.30 6.82 -7.24
CA LEU A 66 -7.16 7.91 -7.70
C LEU A 66 -7.07 9.17 -6.82
N THR A 67 -6.79 9.06 -5.52
CA THR A 67 -6.68 10.21 -4.60
C THR A 67 -5.38 10.22 -3.81
N MET A 68 -5.04 11.33 -3.15
CA MET A 68 -3.83 11.38 -2.31
C MET A 68 -3.95 10.56 -1.04
N ILE A 69 -5.17 10.24 -0.61
CA ILE A 69 -5.45 9.56 0.66
C ILE A 69 -5.93 8.12 0.46
N ASP A 70 -5.72 7.52 -0.72
CA ASP A 70 -6.21 6.16 -0.99
C ASP A 70 -5.64 5.15 0.00
N SER A 71 -4.35 5.22 0.34
CA SER A 71 -3.75 4.32 1.33
C SER A 71 -4.42 4.40 2.71
N PHE A 72 -4.87 5.59 3.09
CA PHE A 72 -5.64 5.81 4.31
C PHE A 72 -7.01 5.13 4.24
N ILE A 73 -7.74 5.31 3.13
CA ILE A 73 -9.07 4.70 2.94
C ILE A 73 -8.95 3.18 2.85
N LEU A 74 -7.93 2.67 2.15
CA LEU A 74 -7.63 1.24 2.04
C LEU A 74 -7.28 0.63 3.41
N GLY A 75 -6.53 1.35 4.25
CA GLY A 75 -6.29 0.94 5.64
C GLY A 75 -7.59 0.81 6.43
N TYR A 76 -8.47 1.82 6.34
CA TYR A 76 -9.80 1.78 6.95
C TYR A 76 -10.68 0.65 6.39
N ALA A 77 -10.62 0.40 5.08
CA ALA A 77 -11.35 -0.66 4.40
C ALA A 77 -10.91 -2.05 4.88
N SER A 78 -9.60 -2.24 5.02
CA SER A 78 -8.99 -3.55 5.23
C SER A 78 -8.97 -3.99 6.69
N PHE A 79 -8.93 -3.04 7.64
CA PHE A 79 -8.76 -3.35 9.06
C PHE A 79 -9.82 -2.66 9.93
N SER A 80 -10.31 -3.37 10.95
CA SER A 80 -11.07 -2.74 12.04
C SER A 80 -10.17 -1.86 12.91
N LEU A 81 -10.74 -1.05 13.79
CA LEU A 81 -9.96 -0.22 14.71
C LEU A 81 -9.04 -1.08 15.59
N ILE A 82 -9.61 -2.14 16.20
CA ILE A 82 -8.85 -3.11 16.99
C ILE A 82 -7.82 -3.84 16.12
N GLY A 83 -8.17 -4.13 14.86
CA GLY A 83 -7.27 -4.75 13.89
C GLY A 83 -6.04 -3.90 13.57
N HIS A 84 -6.16 -2.57 13.54
CA HIS A 84 -4.99 -1.68 13.38
C HIS A 84 -4.01 -1.80 14.55
N ILE A 85 -4.52 -1.96 15.76
CA ILE A 85 -3.71 -1.99 16.99
C ILE A 85 -3.11 -3.39 17.19
N THR A 86 -3.94 -4.42 17.18
CA THR A 86 -3.53 -5.82 17.42
C THR A 86 -2.77 -6.42 16.23
N GLY A 87 -3.13 -6.01 15.01
CA GLY A 87 -2.55 -6.49 13.75
C GLY A 87 -1.46 -5.58 13.18
N PHE A 88 -0.79 -4.75 14.00
CA PHE A 88 0.14 -3.72 13.51
C PHE A 88 1.23 -4.24 12.54
N LYS A 89 1.70 -5.48 12.68
CA LYS A 89 2.64 -6.11 11.74
C LYS A 89 2.05 -6.30 10.32
N LYS A 90 0.75 -6.60 10.23
CA LYS A 90 0.01 -6.80 8.98
C LYS A 90 -0.32 -5.50 8.27
N LEU A 91 -0.43 -4.39 9.01
CA LEU A 91 -0.62 -3.06 8.42
C LEU A 91 0.51 -2.75 7.44
N PRO A 92 0.20 -2.45 6.17
CA PRO A 92 1.21 -2.31 5.16
C PRO A 92 1.99 -1.01 5.30
N TRP A 93 3.28 -1.07 4.98
CA TRP A 93 4.12 0.10 4.83
C TRP A 93 3.78 0.82 3.52
N ASN A 94 3.52 2.12 3.60
CA ASN A 94 3.16 2.96 2.44
C ASN A 94 4.39 3.61 1.83
N LEU A 95 4.35 3.90 0.53
CA LEU A 95 5.45 4.50 -0.23
C LEU A 95 5.08 5.87 -0.81
N PRO A 96 4.77 6.89 0.02
CA PRO A 96 4.41 8.21 -0.48
C PRO A 96 5.62 8.92 -1.11
N GLU A 97 5.35 9.69 -2.17
CA GLU A 97 6.35 10.58 -2.77
C GLU A 97 6.76 11.66 -1.76
N ARG A 98 8.05 11.74 -1.44
CA ARG A 98 8.58 12.62 -0.39
C ARG A 98 8.18 14.08 -0.58
N ARG A 99 8.22 14.57 -1.83
CA ARG A 99 7.89 15.96 -2.18
C ARG A 99 6.46 16.36 -1.79
N LYS A 100 5.53 15.41 -1.65
CA LYS A 100 4.12 15.70 -1.33
C LYS A 100 3.87 16.09 0.13
N PHE A 101 4.79 15.80 1.04
CA PHE A 101 4.55 16.03 2.47
C PHE A 101 5.73 16.61 3.24
N GLN A 102 6.96 16.54 2.71
CA GLN A 102 8.16 16.95 3.46
C GLN A 102 8.18 18.41 3.88
N SER A 103 7.44 19.29 3.19
CA SER A 103 7.34 20.71 3.53
C SER A 103 6.51 20.97 4.79
N ASN A 104 5.70 20.01 5.23
CA ASN A 104 4.87 20.13 6.43
C ASN A 104 5.39 19.16 7.51
N ILE A 105 5.96 19.71 8.59
CA ILE A 105 6.57 18.90 9.65
C ILE A 105 5.57 17.98 10.35
N LEU A 106 4.33 18.43 10.56
CA LEU A 106 3.27 17.62 11.17
C LEU A 106 2.92 16.44 10.27
N LEU A 107 2.78 16.67 8.98
CA LEU A 107 2.49 15.61 8.01
C LEU A 107 3.68 14.65 7.85
N ALA A 108 4.91 15.14 7.92
CA ALA A 108 6.11 14.32 7.90
C ALA A 108 6.21 13.40 9.13
N VAL A 109 5.92 13.93 10.33
CA VAL A 109 5.86 13.14 11.57
C VAL A 109 4.74 12.12 11.50
N LEU A 110 3.53 12.52 11.07
CA LEU A 110 2.41 11.60 10.92
C LEU A 110 2.75 10.46 9.95
N CYS A 111 3.35 10.78 8.80
CA CYS A 111 3.82 9.77 7.83
C CYS A 111 4.87 8.83 8.45
N TYR A 112 5.83 9.37 9.20
CA TYR A 112 6.84 8.56 9.87
C TYR A 112 6.20 7.56 10.85
N LEU A 113 5.24 8.00 11.66
CA LEU A 113 4.53 7.17 12.64
C LEU A 113 3.52 6.20 12.00
N ALA A 114 2.90 6.57 10.88
CA ALA A 114 1.91 5.78 10.15
C ALA A 114 2.51 4.78 9.14
N LYS A 115 3.72 4.27 9.43
CA LYS A 115 4.44 3.29 8.59
C LYS A 115 4.67 3.73 7.13
N CYS A 116 5.06 4.99 6.89
CA CYS A 116 5.47 5.41 5.55
C CYS A 116 6.99 5.32 5.35
N ILE A 117 7.41 4.80 4.20
CA ILE A 117 8.79 4.93 3.68
C ILE A 117 8.76 5.94 2.53
N PRO A 118 9.32 7.14 2.70
CA PRO A 118 9.36 8.14 1.63
C PRO A 118 10.15 7.63 0.42
N ILE A 119 9.61 7.80 -0.78
CA ILE A 119 10.31 7.55 -2.05
C ILE A 119 10.58 8.88 -2.77
N ASP A 120 11.76 8.98 -3.40
CA ASP A 120 12.14 10.10 -4.26
C ASP A 120 12.08 9.61 -5.72
N ARG A 121 10.92 9.74 -6.39
CA ARG A 121 10.74 9.19 -7.76
C ARG A 121 11.68 9.80 -8.80
N GLY A 122 12.12 11.05 -8.59
CA GLY A 122 13.16 11.72 -9.39
C GLY A 122 14.54 11.75 -8.73
N GLY A 123 14.75 10.94 -7.69
CA GLY A 123 16.02 10.86 -6.97
C GLY A 123 17.10 10.08 -7.73
N SER A 124 18.32 10.09 -7.20
CA SER A 124 19.40 9.27 -7.76
C SER A 124 19.05 7.77 -7.69
N ARG A 125 19.58 6.99 -8.65
CA ARG A 125 19.40 5.52 -8.68
C ARG A 125 19.76 4.87 -7.34
N GLU A 126 20.78 5.39 -6.65
CA GLU A 126 21.21 4.92 -5.34
C GLU A 126 20.14 5.15 -4.24
N LYS A 127 19.50 6.34 -4.21
CA LYS A 127 18.42 6.63 -3.26
C LYS A 127 17.21 5.73 -3.49
N ILE A 128 16.81 5.57 -4.74
CA ILE A 128 15.70 4.65 -5.10
C ILE A 128 16.06 3.23 -4.69
N LYS A 129 17.27 2.75 -5.03
CA LYS A 129 17.75 1.42 -4.63
C LYS A 129 17.72 1.24 -3.11
N LYS A 130 18.17 2.22 -2.32
CA LYS A 130 18.13 2.18 -0.85
C LYS A 130 16.70 2.04 -0.32
N THR A 131 15.72 2.73 -0.91
CA THR A 131 14.30 2.59 -0.55
C THR A 131 13.75 1.22 -0.92
N LEU A 132 14.09 0.70 -2.11
CA LEU A 132 13.68 -0.65 -2.53
C LEU A 132 14.30 -1.74 -1.63
N ASP A 133 15.58 -1.61 -1.28
CA ASP A 133 16.28 -2.54 -0.40
C ASP A 133 15.67 -2.54 1.03
N LYS A 134 15.13 -1.40 1.50
CA LYS A 134 14.33 -1.32 2.75
C LYS A 134 13.02 -2.10 2.64
N CYS A 135 12.30 -1.97 1.53
CA CYS A 135 11.04 -2.68 1.30
C CYS A 135 11.26 -4.19 1.22
N ILE A 136 12.29 -4.65 0.51
CA ILE A 136 12.68 -6.06 0.45
C ILE A 136 13.01 -6.58 1.85
N TYR A 137 13.74 -5.80 2.65
CA TYR A 137 14.03 -6.19 4.03
C TYR A 137 12.75 -6.32 4.87
N LEU A 138 11.82 -5.37 4.77
CA LEU A 138 10.53 -5.46 5.47
C LEU A 138 9.76 -6.73 5.08
N LEU A 139 9.62 -6.99 3.77
CA LEU A 139 8.97 -8.20 3.27
C LEU A 139 9.65 -9.46 3.81
N ARG A 140 10.98 -9.57 3.75
CA ARG A 140 11.72 -10.72 4.32
C ARG A 140 11.54 -10.90 5.83
N THR A 141 11.10 -9.88 6.56
CA THR A 141 10.75 -9.98 7.99
C THR A 141 9.27 -10.26 8.26
N GLY A 142 8.51 -10.57 7.21
CA GLY A 142 7.07 -10.86 7.26
C GLY A 142 6.19 -9.62 7.45
N GLN A 143 6.70 -8.43 7.13
CA GLN A 143 5.86 -7.22 7.09
C GLN A 143 5.16 -7.13 5.73
N SER A 144 4.08 -6.35 5.68
CA SER A 144 3.36 -6.06 4.43
C SER A 144 3.80 -4.71 3.85
N ILE A 145 3.74 -4.54 2.54
CA ILE A 145 3.91 -3.22 1.89
C ILE A 145 2.72 -2.91 0.99
N MET A 146 2.39 -1.62 0.83
CA MET A 146 1.35 -1.15 -0.07
C MET A 146 1.98 -0.40 -1.24
N ILE A 147 1.60 -0.78 -2.45
CA ILE A 147 2.09 -0.23 -3.70
C ILE A 147 0.92 0.09 -4.61
N PHE A 148 1.03 1.22 -5.30
CA PHE A 148 0.17 1.58 -6.41
C PHE A 148 0.94 1.30 -7.71
N PRO A 149 0.74 0.14 -8.37
CA PRO A 149 1.60 -0.33 -9.45
C PRO A 149 1.54 0.57 -10.70
N GLU A 150 0.46 1.34 -10.87
CA GLU A 150 0.33 2.37 -11.90
C GLU A 150 1.42 3.46 -11.79
N GLY A 151 2.08 3.60 -10.63
CA GLY A 151 3.16 4.56 -10.44
C GLY A 151 2.68 6.02 -10.37
N GLY A 152 1.38 6.27 -10.44
CA GLY A 152 0.76 7.59 -10.36
C GLY A 152 -0.75 7.44 -10.12
N ARG A 153 -1.46 8.56 -9.95
CA ARG A 153 -2.93 8.51 -9.96
C ARG A 153 -3.40 8.34 -11.40
N SER A 154 -4.37 7.47 -11.64
CA SER A 154 -4.93 7.26 -12.98
C SER A 154 -5.65 8.51 -13.46
N ARG A 155 -5.21 9.05 -14.61
CA ARG A 155 -5.81 10.27 -15.19
C ARG A 155 -7.21 10.04 -15.74
N THR A 156 -7.49 8.82 -16.21
CA THR A 156 -8.76 8.40 -16.80
C THR A 156 -9.68 7.72 -15.79
N GLY A 157 -9.25 7.59 -14.54
CA GLY A 157 -9.97 6.85 -13.52
C GLY A 157 -9.96 5.33 -13.70
N ARG A 158 -9.25 4.78 -14.70
CA ARG A 158 -9.18 3.34 -14.99
C ARG A 158 -7.73 2.83 -14.95
N ILE A 159 -7.54 1.54 -14.72
CA ILE A 159 -6.20 0.93 -14.73
C ILE A 159 -5.56 1.11 -16.10
N ASN A 160 -4.35 1.68 -16.12
CA ASN A 160 -3.54 1.74 -17.32
C ASN A 160 -2.77 0.42 -17.54
N LYS A 161 -3.11 -0.30 -18.60
CA LYS A 161 -2.46 -1.57 -18.99
C LYS A 161 -1.19 -1.39 -19.80
N GLU A 162 -0.94 -0.21 -20.34
CA GLU A 162 0.17 0.07 -21.26
C GLU A 162 1.37 0.71 -20.54
N SER A 163 1.09 1.57 -19.57
CA SER A 163 2.09 2.32 -18.81
C SER A 163 1.90 2.14 -17.31
N PHE A 164 2.80 1.39 -16.70
CA PHE A 164 2.83 1.09 -15.26
C PHE A 164 4.27 0.88 -14.76
N SER A 165 4.46 0.93 -13.45
CA SER A 165 5.77 0.77 -12.82
C SER A 165 6.13 -0.70 -12.61
N TYR A 166 7.35 -1.08 -13.00
CA TYR A 166 7.87 -2.44 -12.80
C TYR A 166 8.45 -2.67 -11.39
N GLY A 167 8.45 -1.64 -10.54
CA GLY A 167 9.05 -1.70 -9.20
C GLY A 167 8.45 -2.80 -8.33
N VAL A 168 7.14 -3.07 -8.49
CA VAL A 168 6.46 -4.15 -7.77
C VAL A 168 6.97 -5.53 -8.15
N GLY A 169 7.29 -5.76 -9.43
CA GLY A 169 7.80 -7.05 -9.91
C GLY A 169 9.20 -7.36 -9.37
N ARG A 170 9.99 -6.35 -9.02
CA ARG A 170 11.24 -6.56 -8.29
C ARG A 170 10.99 -7.19 -6.92
N PHE A 171 9.95 -6.79 -6.20
CA PHE A 171 9.64 -7.36 -4.89
C PHE A 171 9.17 -8.81 -5.00
N VAL A 172 8.29 -9.09 -5.95
CA VAL A 172 7.82 -10.45 -6.23
C VAL A 172 9.01 -11.36 -6.56
N LYS A 173 9.95 -10.89 -7.39
CA LYS A 173 11.14 -11.66 -7.76
C LYS A 173 12.07 -11.94 -6.56
N GLU A 174 12.30 -10.96 -5.70
CA GLU A 174 13.31 -11.01 -4.63
C GLU A 174 12.82 -11.67 -3.32
N VAL A 175 11.52 -11.97 -3.24
CA VAL A 175 10.86 -12.53 -2.05
C VAL A 175 10.02 -13.73 -2.47
N GLU A 176 10.49 -14.92 -2.09
CA GLU A 176 9.88 -16.20 -2.50
C GLU A 176 8.53 -16.45 -1.82
N ASP A 177 8.44 -16.22 -0.50
CA ASP A 177 7.25 -16.42 0.32
C ASP A 177 6.39 -15.15 0.43
N CYS A 178 5.96 -14.63 -0.73
CA CYS A 178 5.14 -13.44 -0.82
C CYS A 178 3.85 -13.70 -1.60
N LYS A 179 2.70 -13.37 -1.01
CA LYS A 179 1.43 -13.29 -1.72
C LYS A 179 1.12 -11.87 -2.14
N VAL A 180 0.39 -11.73 -3.25
CA VAL A 180 -0.10 -10.44 -3.71
C VAL A 180 -1.59 -10.34 -3.41
N MET A 181 -1.98 -9.25 -2.77
CA MET A 181 -3.38 -8.88 -2.55
C MET A 181 -3.69 -7.66 -3.42
N CYS A 182 -4.44 -7.88 -4.50
CA CYS A 182 -4.99 -6.81 -5.32
C CYS A 182 -6.26 -6.25 -4.65
N ILE A 183 -6.31 -4.93 -4.47
CA ILE A 183 -7.48 -4.23 -3.95
C ILE A 183 -7.87 -3.15 -4.95
N TYR A 184 -9.02 -3.30 -5.58
CA TYR A 184 -9.62 -2.25 -6.40
C TYR A 184 -10.60 -1.45 -5.56
N MET A 185 -10.47 -0.12 -5.54
CA MET A 185 -11.32 0.80 -4.81
C MET A 185 -11.76 1.95 -5.71
N ARG A 186 -13.07 2.23 -5.73
CA ARG A 186 -13.63 3.35 -6.48
C ARG A 186 -14.78 4.02 -5.75
N GLY A 187 -14.72 5.35 -5.65
CA GLY A 187 -15.85 6.16 -5.19
C GLY A 187 -16.98 6.20 -6.22
N ASN A 188 -18.23 6.17 -5.77
CA ASN A 188 -19.39 6.21 -6.65
C ASN A 188 -19.46 7.49 -7.48
N LYS A 189 -19.04 8.64 -6.92
CA LYS A 189 -18.98 9.92 -7.64
C LYS A 189 -17.61 10.16 -8.31
N GLN A 190 -16.74 9.17 -8.30
CA GLN A 190 -15.37 9.31 -8.78
C GLN A 190 -15.27 8.94 -10.25
N GLU A 191 -15.21 9.97 -11.10
CA GLU A 191 -14.97 9.81 -12.54
C GLU A 191 -13.46 9.78 -12.85
N ASN A 192 -12.70 10.70 -12.25
CA ASN A 192 -11.27 10.92 -12.49
C ASN A 192 -10.48 11.03 -11.15
N TYR A 193 -9.16 11.24 -11.25
CA TYR A 193 -8.32 11.49 -10.07
C TYR A 193 -8.61 12.84 -9.39
N SER A 194 -8.35 12.90 -8.08
CA SER A 194 -8.50 14.12 -7.29
C SER A 194 -7.46 14.20 -6.17
N ALA A 195 -7.48 15.29 -5.40
CA ALA A 195 -6.69 15.42 -4.18
C ALA A 195 -7.28 14.53 -3.07
N ILE A 196 -8.57 14.72 -2.80
CA ILE A 196 -9.38 13.96 -1.86
C ILE A 196 -10.69 13.52 -2.55
N PRO A 197 -11.34 12.43 -2.10
CA PRO A 197 -12.66 12.05 -2.57
C PRO A 197 -13.72 13.14 -2.33
N ALA A 198 -14.86 13.03 -3.00
CA ALA A 198 -15.99 13.90 -2.77
C ALA A 198 -16.53 13.74 -1.34
N TRP A 199 -17.06 14.82 -0.74
CA TRP A 199 -17.68 14.74 0.58
C TRP A 199 -18.81 13.69 0.60
N GLY A 200 -18.84 12.84 1.64
CA GLY A 200 -19.81 11.77 1.77
C GLY A 200 -19.69 10.66 0.72
N GLU A 201 -18.51 10.50 0.10
CA GLU A 201 -18.28 9.48 -0.92
C GLU A 201 -18.58 8.06 -0.40
N LYS A 202 -19.17 7.25 -1.29
CA LYS A 202 -19.41 5.82 -1.05
C LYS A 202 -18.49 5.02 -1.95
N PHE A 203 -17.65 4.18 -1.37
CA PHE A 203 -16.66 3.39 -2.09
C PHE A 203 -17.16 1.96 -2.32
N SER A 204 -16.96 1.47 -3.54
CA SER A 204 -16.91 0.04 -3.86
C SER A 204 -15.48 -0.45 -3.67
N VAL A 205 -15.32 -1.65 -3.12
CA VAL A 205 -14.03 -2.30 -2.91
C VAL A 205 -14.14 -3.74 -3.36
N GLN A 206 -13.16 -4.21 -4.14
CA GLN A 206 -13.00 -5.60 -4.52
C GLN A 206 -11.60 -6.06 -4.11
N ILE A 207 -11.48 -7.33 -3.71
CA ILE A 207 -10.22 -7.93 -3.28
C ILE A 207 -10.01 -9.23 -4.06
N GLU A 208 -8.79 -9.40 -4.59
CA GLU A 208 -8.33 -10.65 -5.18
C GLU A 208 -6.94 -10.98 -4.63
N VAL A 209 -6.73 -12.21 -4.16
CA VAL A 209 -5.43 -12.70 -3.69
C VAL A 209 -4.92 -13.75 -4.65
N PHE A 210 -3.66 -13.63 -5.07
CA PHE A 210 -3.01 -14.63 -5.90
C PHE A 210 -1.52 -14.76 -5.57
N SER A 211 -0.94 -15.87 -6.02
CA SER A 211 0.50 -16.06 -6.04
C SER A 211 0.98 -15.86 -7.47
N PRO A 212 1.90 -14.92 -7.75
CA PRO A 212 2.38 -14.70 -9.11
C PRO A 212 3.01 -15.97 -9.68
N GLU A 213 2.68 -16.29 -10.93
CA GLU A 213 3.27 -17.40 -11.66
C GLU A 213 4.76 -17.10 -11.85
N ARG A 214 5.61 -18.03 -11.39
CA ARG A 214 7.06 -17.86 -11.44
C ARG A 214 7.54 -18.01 -12.87
N ILE A 215 8.39 -17.08 -13.29
CA ILE A 215 8.91 -17.02 -14.66
C ILE A 215 10.41 -17.23 -14.63
N GLU A 216 10.88 -18.07 -15.54
CA GLU A 216 12.30 -18.29 -15.78
C GLU A 216 12.92 -17.05 -16.43
N GLY A 217 14.02 -16.57 -15.85
CA GLY A 217 14.76 -15.45 -16.40
C GLY A 217 15.17 -14.41 -15.35
N SER A 218 16.32 -13.79 -15.60
CA SER A 218 16.85 -12.74 -14.74
C SER A 218 16.68 -11.37 -15.38
N GLY A 219 16.15 -10.39 -14.63
CA GLY A 219 16.32 -8.98 -14.96
C GLY A 219 15.01 -8.22 -15.07
N LEU A 220 15.01 -7.17 -15.90
CA LEU A 220 13.90 -6.23 -16.06
C LEU A 220 12.66 -6.87 -16.70
N GLN A 221 12.84 -7.84 -17.60
CA GLN A 221 11.75 -8.55 -18.26
C GLN A 221 10.88 -9.31 -17.26
N ALA A 222 11.50 -10.11 -16.38
CA ALA A 222 10.76 -10.81 -15.32
C ALA A 222 10.04 -9.83 -14.37
N GLN A 223 10.66 -8.68 -14.04
CA GLN A 223 10.01 -7.65 -13.22
C GLN A 223 8.79 -7.03 -13.92
N ARG A 224 8.91 -6.78 -15.23
CA ARG A 224 7.79 -6.29 -16.03
C ARG A 224 6.65 -7.30 -16.03
N GLU A 225 6.94 -8.57 -16.24
CA GLU A 225 5.93 -9.62 -16.34
C GLU A 225 5.19 -9.86 -15.01
N TYR A 226 5.91 -9.89 -13.89
CA TYR A 226 5.27 -9.92 -12.57
C TYR A 226 4.37 -8.70 -12.33
N ALA A 227 4.78 -7.51 -12.78
CA ALA A 227 3.95 -6.32 -12.70
C ALA A 227 2.73 -6.40 -13.66
N THR A 228 2.89 -6.98 -14.84
CA THR A 228 1.79 -7.25 -15.79
C THR A 228 0.73 -8.13 -15.15
N GLN A 229 1.10 -9.26 -14.55
CA GLN A 229 0.14 -10.16 -13.87
C GLN A 229 -0.71 -9.40 -12.83
N ILE A 230 -0.10 -8.48 -12.06
CA ILE A 230 -0.80 -7.66 -11.07
C ILE A 230 -1.76 -6.66 -11.74
N ILE A 231 -1.30 -5.97 -12.77
CA ILE A 231 -2.09 -4.96 -13.50
C ILE A 231 -3.28 -5.61 -14.20
N GLU A 232 -3.11 -6.79 -14.79
CA GLU A 232 -4.21 -7.51 -15.42
C GLU A 232 -5.30 -7.88 -14.42
N ARG A 233 -4.92 -8.33 -13.23
CA ARG A 233 -5.87 -8.64 -12.15
C ARG A 233 -6.64 -7.40 -11.73
N LEU A 234 -5.92 -6.32 -11.41
CA LEU A 234 -6.54 -5.03 -11.05
C LEU A 234 -7.47 -4.48 -12.14
N ALA A 235 -7.18 -4.73 -13.41
CA ALA A 235 -7.98 -4.23 -14.52
C ALA A 235 -9.21 -5.09 -14.86
N ARG A 236 -9.31 -6.31 -14.32
CA ARG A 236 -10.48 -7.20 -14.46
C ARG A 236 -11.50 -7.01 -13.32
N MET A 237 -11.09 -6.33 -12.25
CA MET A 237 -11.92 -5.94 -11.10
C MET A 237 -12.68 -4.64 -11.42
#